data_AF-W6U4J9-F1
#
_entry.id   AF-W6U4J9-F1
#
_cell.length_a   1.000
_cell.length_b   1.000
_cell.length_c   1.000
_cell.angle_alpha   90.00
_cell.angle_beta   90.00
_cell.angle_gamma   90.00
#
_symmetry.space_group_name_H-M   'P 1'
#
loop_
_entity.id
_entity.type
_entity.pdbx_description
1 polymer ?
#
loop_
_entity_poly.entity_id
_entity_poly.type
_entity_poly.pdbx_seq_one_letter_code
_entity_poly.pdbx_strand_id
1 'polypeptide(L)'
;MEQFRIEVANGNQGRFFDILPLGNARYEIFVEGETIGNIQLDEKDHTHCESQGCELDMPMLNSIRESIQYYEQWGHGMGHS
;
A
#
# COMPACT_ATOMS: atom_id res chain seq x y z
N MET A 1 1.36 11.79 -11.24
CA MET A 1 1.05 10.70 -10.30
C MET A 1 0.15 11.30 -9.25
N GLU A 2 -1.06 10.76 -9.09
CA GLU A 2 -2.05 11.30 -8.16
C GLU A 2 -1.97 10.52 -6.85
N GLN A 3 -1.94 11.24 -5.73
CA GLN A 3 -2.11 10.63 -4.42
C GLN A 3 -3.53 10.06 -4.31
N PHE A 4 -3.65 8.90 -3.70
CA PHE A 4 -4.93 8.29 -3.41
C PHE A 4 -5.00 7.84 -1.96
N ARG A 5 -6.22 7.63 -1.47
CA ARG A 5 -6.48 7.23 -0.08
C ARG A 5 -7.08 5.84 -0.05
N ILE A 6 -6.54 4.99 0.81
CA ILE A 6 -7.05 3.64 1.06
C ILE A 6 -7.55 3.52 2.49
N GLU A 7 -8.49 2.62 2.70
CA GLU A 7 -8.94 2.19 4.03
C GLU A 7 -8.47 0.74 4.24
N VAL A 8 -7.79 0.51 5.35
CA VAL A 8 -7.22 -0.79 5.71
C VAL A 8 -7.78 -1.22 7.06
N ALA A 9 -8.22 -2.46 7.15
CA ALA A 9 -8.69 -3.03 8.41
C ALA A 9 -7.52 -3.24 9.38
N ASN A 10 -7.64 -2.67 10.58
CA ASN A 10 -6.75 -2.91 11.71
C ASN A 10 -7.57 -3.47 12.87
N GLY A 11 -7.63 -4.80 12.98
CA GLY A 11 -8.53 -5.47 13.91
C GLY A 11 -10.00 -5.17 13.59
N ASN A 12 -10.69 -4.47 14.51
CA ASN A 12 -12.10 -4.10 14.37
C ASN A 12 -12.32 -2.68 13.83
N GLN A 13 -11.26 -1.95 13.47
CA GLN A 13 -11.34 -0.56 13.04
C GLN A 13 -10.68 -0.38 11.68
N GLY A 14 -11.32 0.39 10.79
CA GLY A 14 -10.70 0.87 9.56
C GLY A 14 -9.73 2.01 9.89
N ARG A 15 -8.51 1.92 9.35
CA ARG A 15 -7.53 3.01 9.38
C ARG A 15 -7.29 3.48 7.97
N PHE A 16 -7.27 4.80 7.79
CA PHE A 16 -7.03 5.41 6.50
C PHE A 16 -5.55 5.72 6.30
N PHE A 17 -5.06 5.44 5.11
CA PHE A 17 -3.71 5.73 4.67
C PHE A 17 -3.75 6.53 3.37
N ASP A 18 -2.90 7.53 3.31
CA ASP A 18 -2.66 8.33 2.12
C ASP A 18 -1.45 7.75 1.39
N ILE A 19 -1.61 7.45 0.10
CA ILE A 19 -0.63 6.74 -0.70
C ILE A 19 -0.20 7.62 -1.86
N LEU A 20 1.09 7.92 -1.93
CA LEU A 20 1.70 8.66 -3.03
C LEU A 20 2.52 7.73 -3.92
N PRO A 21 2.13 7.51 -5.18
CA PRO A 21 2.97 6.79 -6.13
C PRO A 21 4.23 7.60 -6.44
N LEU A 22 5.40 7.00 -6.20
CA LEU A 22 6.71 7.58 -6.53
C LEU A 22 7.24 7.08 -7.90
N GLY A 23 6.57 6.10 -8.51
CA GLY A 23 6.99 5.42 -9.73
C GLY A 23 7.82 4.17 -9.46
N ASN A 24 8.09 3.36 -10.49
CA ASN A 24 8.79 2.07 -10.38
C ASN A 24 8.17 1.12 -9.33
N ALA A 25 6.83 1.15 -9.23
CA ALA A 25 6.07 0.43 -8.21
C ALA A 25 6.46 0.75 -6.76
N ARG A 26 7.03 1.95 -6.52
CA ARG A 26 7.27 2.48 -5.18
C ARG A 26 6.14 3.42 -4.78
N TYR A 27 5.76 3.32 -3.52
CA TYR A 27 4.69 4.09 -2.92
C TYR A 27 5.15 4.61 -1.56
N GLU A 28 4.88 5.88 -1.30
CA GLU A 28 5.08 6.50 0.02
C GLU A 28 3.76 6.49 0.78
N ILE A 29 3.82 6.13 2.06
CA ILE A 29 2.66 5.92 2.92
C ILE A 29 2.62 7.03 3.96
N PHE A 30 1.48 7.70 4.05
CA PHE A 30 1.22 8.76 5.01
C PHE A 30 0.04 8.39 5.91
N VAL A 31 0.12 8.82 7.16
CA VAL A 31 -0.97 8.76 8.13
C VAL A 31 -1.07 10.11 8.81
N GLU A 32 -2.26 10.71 8.79
CA GLU A 32 -2.53 11.99 9.47
C GLU A 32 -1.55 13.12 9.05
N GLY A 33 -0.99 13.03 7.83
CA GLY A 33 -0.02 13.99 7.29
C GLY A 33 1.45 13.66 7.57
N GLU A 34 1.74 12.59 8.30
CA GLU A 34 3.10 12.13 8.59
C GLU A 34 3.49 10.96 7.70
N THR A 35 4.71 10.99 7.14
CA THR A 35 5.28 9.86 6.40
C THR A 35 5.67 8.76 7.37
N ILE A 36 5.06 7.59 7.22
CA ILE A 36 5.31 6.44 8.08
C ILE A 36 6.11 5.32 7.40
N GLY A 37 6.42 5.50 6.10
CA GLY A 37 7.31 4.60 5.38
C GLY A 37 7.08 4.59 3.87
N ASN A 38 7.85 3.75 3.20
CA ASN A 38 7.70 3.48 1.79
C ASN A 38 7.56 1.95 1.56
N ILE A 39 6.84 1.59 0.50
CA ILE A 39 6.69 0.21 0.06
C ILE A 39 7.02 0.12 -1.43
N GLN A 40 7.76 -0.92 -1.79
CA GLN A 40 7.95 -1.30 -3.19
C GLN A 40 7.13 -2.57 -3.46
N LEU A 41 6.31 -2.51 -4.50
CA LEU A 41 5.53 -3.64 -5.01
C LEU A 41 6.27 -4.21 -6.21
N ASP A 42 7.30 -5.02 -5.98
CA ASP A 42 7.91 -5.79 -7.06
C ASP A 42 7.22 -7.16 -7.22
N GLU A 43 7.23 -7.71 -8.45
CA GLU A 43 6.61 -9.00 -8.75
C GLU A 43 7.38 -10.20 -8.16
N LYS A 44 8.52 -9.96 -7.49
CA LYS A 44 9.49 -11.01 -7.14
C LYS A 44 9.67 -11.20 -5.64
N ASP A 45 9.34 -10.22 -4.81
CA ASP A 45 9.55 -10.32 -3.38
C ASP A 45 8.44 -9.61 -2.60
N HIS A 46 7.49 -10.41 -2.12
CA HIS A 46 6.35 -9.95 -1.31
C HIS A 46 6.78 -9.38 0.07
N THR A 47 8.06 -9.15 0.30
CA THR A 47 8.62 -8.85 1.62
C THR A 47 9.60 -7.69 1.65
N HIS A 48 9.93 -7.08 0.51
CA HIS A 48 10.86 -5.94 0.49
C HIS A 48 10.14 -4.62 0.77
N CYS A 49 9.91 -4.38 2.06
CA CYS A 49 9.76 -3.02 2.56
C CYS A 49 11.17 -2.43 2.69
N GLU A 50 11.62 -1.66 1.69
CA GLU A 50 12.84 -0.82 1.78
C GLU A 50 12.59 0.39 2.69
N SER A 51 12.13 0.13 3.90
CA SER A 51 11.66 1.17 4.82
C SER A 51 12.83 1.87 5.51
N GLN A 52 12.89 3.18 5.33
CA GLN A 52 13.30 4.05 6.42
C GLN A 52 12.04 4.31 7.27
N GLY A 53 12.04 3.84 8.53
CA GLY A 53 11.01 4.17 9.52
C GLY A 53 9.79 3.24 9.62
N CYS A 54 9.96 1.90 9.61
CA CYS A 54 8.84 0.97 9.68
C CYS A 54 8.20 0.95 11.08
N GLU A 55 7.25 1.84 11.32
CA GLU A 55 6.35 1.80 12.49
C GLU A 55 5.15 0.86 12.26
N LEU A 56 4.97 0.32 11.05
CA LEU A 56 3.90 -0.60 10.70
C LEU A 56 4.32 -2.06 10.88
N ASP A 57 3.41 -2.87 11.43
CA ASP A 57 3.60 -4.31 11.49
C ASP A 57 3.39 -4.99 10.11
N MET A 58 3.91 -6.21 9.99
CA MET A 58 3.81 -6.99 8.74
C MET A 58 2.36 -7.24 8.27
N PRO A 59 1.38 -7.55 9.15
CA PRO A 59 -0.03 -7.66 8.76
C PRO A 59 -0.61 -6.39 8.13
N MET A 60 -0.30 -5.22 8.70
CA MET A 60 -0.75 -3.94 8.17
C MET A 60 -0.13 -3.66 6.80
N LEU A 61 1.17 -3.91 6.64
CA LEU A 61 1.87 -3.74 5.37
C LEU A 61 1.25 -4.60 4.26
N ASN A 62 0.89 -5.85 4.56
CA ASN A 62 0.21 -6.72 3.59
C ASN A 62 -1.17 -6.18 3.20
N SER A 63 -1.93 -5.67 4.17
CA SER A 63 -3.27 -5.14 3.90
C SER A 63 -3.22 -3.84 3.09
N ILE A 64 -2.23 -2.98 3.34
CA ILE A 64 -1.94 -1.80 2.50
C ILE A 64 -1.59 -2.21 1.08
N ARG A 65 -0.73 -3.22 0.91
CA ARG A 65 -0.37 -3.76 -0.41
C ARG A 65 -1.59 -4.22 -1.19
N GLU A 66 -2.43 -5.06 -0.58
CA GLU A 66 -3.64 -5.58 -1.24
C GLU A 66 -4.56 -4.44 -1.67
N SER A 67 -4.71 -3.41 -0.83
CA SER A 67 -5.50 -2.22 -1.14
C SER A 67 -4.92 -1.40 -2.29
N ILE A 68 -3.59 -1.23 -2.35
CA ILE A 68 -2.92 -0.56 -3.46
C ILE A 68 -3.10 -1.37 -4.75
N GLN A 69 -2.91 -2.69 -4.70
CA GLN A 69 -3.09 -3.56 -5.87
C GLN A 69 -4.53 -3.54 -6.38
N TYR A 70 -5.51 -3.54 -5.48
CA TYR A 70 -6.92 -3.40 -5.83
C TYR A 70 -7.22 -2.04 -6.46
N TYR A 71 -6.70 -0.96 -5.88
CA TYR A 71 -6.88 0.40 -6.39
C TYR A 71 -6.28 0.58 -7.80
N GLU A 72 -5.05 0.11 -7.99
CA GLU A 72 -4.32 0.16 -9.26
C GLU A 72 -4.79 -0.92 -10.25
N GLN A 73 -5.74 -1.77 -9.86
CA GLN A 73 -6.27 -2.90 -10.65
C GLN A 73 -5.19 -3.89 -11.11
N TRP A 74 -4.12 -4.06 -10.34
CA TRP A 74 -3.08 -5.06 -10.60
C TRP A 74 -3.72 -6.46 -10.53
N GLY A 75 -4.09 -7.01 -11.69
CA GLY A 75 -4.70 -8.33 -11.80
C GLY A 75 -6.23 -8.38 -11.93
N HIS A 76 -6.94 -7.26 -12.04
CA HIS A 76 -8.34 -7.31 -12.53
C HIS A 76 -8.38 -7.29 -14.07
N GLY A 77 -7.80 -8.35 -14.65
CA GLY A 77 -8.36 -8.88 -15.89
C GLY A 77 -9.77 -9.38 -15.57
N MET A 78 -10.78 -8.52 -15.69
CA MET A 78 -12.17 -8.94 -15.80
C MET A 78 -12.32 -9.76 -17.09
N GLY A 79 -11.98 -11.05 -17.00
CA GLY A 79 -12.42 -12.11 -17.90
C GLY A 79 -13.54 -12.89 -17.24
N HIS A 80 -14.63 -12.21 -16.87
CA HIS A 80 -15.92 -12.86 -16.65
C HIS A 80 -16.72 -12.70 -17.95
N SER A 81 -16.70 -13.75 -18.79
CA SER A 81 -17.73 -14.04 -19.79
C SER A 81 -17.65 -15.52 -20.16
#